data_AF-V4VTP0-F1
#
_entry.id   AF-V4VTP0-F1
#
_cell.length_a   1.000
_cell.length_b   1.000
_cell.length_c   1.000
_cell.angle_alpha   90.00
_cell.angle_beta   90.00
_cell.angle_gamma   90.00
#
_symmetry.space_group_name_H-M   'P 1'
#
loop_
_entity.id
_entity.type
_entity.pdbx_description
1 polymer ?
#
loop_
_entity_poly.entity_id
_entity_poly.type
_entity_poly.pdbx_seq_one_letter_code
_entity_poly.pdbx_strand_id
1 'polypeptide(L)'
;AIQFLIGFALLALASSLAPAYDPSLLQDICVAIDDPKDGVFVNGKFCKDPKLATAEDFFLSGLDKPGNTTNRLGVNETHANVEQIPGQHPWHVFVFPIGLIHFHVNIGNTSAVAYSGLNSQFPGEITIADTIFGAHPRIKPDFLAKAFQLDPKVVKDLENKFGNGN
;
A
#
# COMPACT_ATOMS: atom_id res chain seq x y z
N ALA A 1 1.44 -0.85 44.56
CA ALA A 1 2.16 -1.58 43.51
C ALA A 1 1.22 -2.44 42.65
N ILE A 2 0.53 -3.44 43.21
CA ILE A 2 -0.35 -4.36 42.46
C ILE A 2 -1.51 -3.65 41.74
N GLN A 3 -2.15 -2.66 42.40
CA GLN A 3 -3.24 -1.88 41.80
C GLN A 3 -2.80 -1.09 40.55
N PHE A 4 -1.57 -0.55 40.55
CA PHE A 4 -1.01 0.15 39.38
C PHE A 4 -0.68 -0.83 38.24
N LEU A 5 -0.19 -2.03 38.56
CA LEU A 5 0.08 -3.06 37.55
C LEU A 5 -1.21 -3.56 36.86
N ILE A 6 -2.29 -3.74 37.63
CA ILE A 6 -3.61 -4.09 37.08
C ILE A 6 -4.14 -2.96 36.19
N GLY A 7 -4.00 -1.71 36.61
CA GLY A 7 -4.39 -0.54 35.81
C GLY A 7 -3.63 -0.45 34.48
N PHE A 8 -2.31 -0.66 34.49
CA PHE A 8 -1.50 -0.68 33.27
C PHE A 8 -1.86 -1.85 32.35
N ALA A 9 -2.12 -3.04 32.90
CA ALA A 9 -2.54 -4.18 32.11
C ALA A 9 -3.90 -3.96 31.43
N LEU A 10 -4.89 -3.39 32.15
CA LEU A 10 -6.20 -3.05 31.58
C LEU A 10 -6.11 -1.97 30.50
N LEU A 11 -5.26 -0.96 30.70
CA LEU A 11 -5.03 0.10 29.70
C LEU A 11 -4.33 -0.44 28.44
N ALA A 12 -3.40 -1.39 28.60
CA ALA A 12 -2.74 -2.06 27.47
C ALA A 12 -3.67 -3.00 26.70
N LEU A 13 -4.62 -3.67 27.37
CA LEU A 13 -5.65 -4.46 26.69
C LEU A 13 -6.62 -3.56 25.90
N ALA A 14 -6.99 -2.40 26.44
CA ALA A 14 -7.93 -1.47 25.79
C ALA A 14 -7.34 -0.76 24.57
N SER A 15 -6.01 -0.62 24.46
CA SER A 15 -5.35 0.08 23.35
C SER A 15 -5.03 -0.82 22.14
N SER A 16 -5.45 -2.09 22.16
CA SER A 16 -5.13 -3.06 21.09
C SER A 16 -6.03 -3.00 19.85
N LEU A 17 -7.04 -2.13 19.82
CA LEU A 17 -8.01 -2.05 18.72
C LEU A 17 -7.91 -0.70 17.99
N ALA A 18 -6.90 -0.56 17.14
CA ALA A 18 -6.92 0.45 16.09
C ALA A 18 -7.65 -0.14 14.86
N PRO A 19 -8.84 0.35 14.47
CA PRO A 19 -9.45 -0.04 13.21
C PRO A 19 -8.54 0.44 12.06
N ALA A 20 -8.02 -0.53 11.30
CA ALA A 20 -7.14 -0.29 10.15
C ALA A 20 -7.87 -0.46 8.80
N TYR A 21 -9.17 -0.18 8.79
CA TYR A 21 -10.04 -0.27 7.61
C TYR A 21 -10.71 1.09 7.36
N ASP A 22 -11.18 1.32 6.14
CA ASP A 22 -11.79 2.60 5.78
C ASP A 22 -13.10 2.85 6.55
N PRO A 23 -13.43 4.11 6.85
CA PRO A 23 -14.74 4.47 7.40
C PRO A 23 -15.88 3.92 6.53
N SER A 24 -16.95 3.43 7.16
CA SER A 24 -18.14 2.98 6.43
C SER A 24 -18.74 4.12 5.59
N LEU A 25 -19.21 3.79 4.40
CA LEU A 25 -19.87 4.76 3.52
C LEU A 25 -21.18 5.26 4.14
N LEU A 26 -21.41 6.57 4.06
CA LEU A 26 -22.66 7.21 4.52
C LEU A 26 -23.75 7.23 3.45
N GLN A 27 -23.40 6.88 2.21
CA GLN A 27 -24.28 6.85 1.06
C GLN A 27 -23.90 5.70 0.13
N ASP A 28 -24.83 5.30 -0.75
CA ASP A 28 -24.64 4.16 -1.64
C ASP A 28 -23.51 4.37 -2.65
N ILE A 29 -23.30 5.61 -3.12
CA ILE A 29 -22.35 5.97 -4.18
C ILE A 29 -21.63 7.27 -3.87
N CYS A 30 -20.31 7.30 -4.05
CA CYS A 30 -19.47 8.50 -4.01
C CYS A 30 -18.34 8.37 -5.04
N VAL A 31 -18.59 8.78 -6.28
CA VAL A 31 -17.54 8.85 -7.32
C VAL A 31 -16.62 10.02 -7.00
N ALA A 32 -15.32 9.77 -6.85
CA ALA A 32 -14.37 10.82 -6.49
C ALA A 32 -14.19 11.87 -7.60
N ILE A 33 -14.07 13.16 -7.22
CA ILE A 33 -13.65 14.23 -8.14
C ILE A 33 -12.14 14.47 -8.03
N ASP A 34 -11.49 14.71 -9.16
CA ASP A 34 -10.03 14.89 -9.21
C ASP A 34 -9.57 16.31 -8.87
N ASP A 35 -10.37 17.34 -9.17
CA ASP A 35 -10.01 18.74 -8.93
C ASP A 35 -11.19 19.53 -8.34
N PRO A 36 -11.33 19.58 -7.00
CA PRO A 36 -12.31 20.45 -6.36
C PRO A 36 -11.88 21.91 -6.54
N LYS A 37 -12.64 22.69 -7.31
CA LYS A 37 -12.34 24.10 -7.65
C LYS A 37 -12.10 25.03 -6.44
N ASP A 38 -12.44 24.60 -5.22
CA ASP A 38 -12.25 25.32 -3.95
C ASP A 38 -11.88 24.38 -2.77
N GLY A 39 -11.12 23.31 -3.02
CA GLY A 39 -10.94 22.19 -2.08
C GLY A 39 -10.30 22.52 -0.73
N VAL A 40 -11.02 22.25 0.36
CA VAL A 40 -10.46 22.05 1.71
C VAL A 40 -9.97 20.61 1.83
N PHE A 41 -8.87 20.35 2.55
CA PHE A 41 -8.38 18.97 2.78
C PHE A 41 -9.38 18.15 3.61
N VAL A 42 -9.84 17.02 3.07
CA VAL A 42 -10.71 16.05 3.74
C VAL A 42 -10.04 14.69 3.82
N ASN A 43 -10.47 13.84 4.75
CA ASN A 43 -10.05 12.43 4.77
C ASN A 43 -10.77 11.69 3.62
N GLY A 44 -10.05 11.34 2.56
CA GLY A 44 -10.60 10.74 1.34
C GLY A 44 -10.59 11.70 0.14
N LYS A 45 -11.63 11.64 -0.69
CA LYS A 45 -11.84 12.58 -1.81
C LYS A 45 -13.26 13.15 -1.76
N PHE A 46 -13.46 14.29 -2.41
CA PHE A 46 -14.80 14.84 -2.61
C PHE A 46 -15.60 13.99 -3.60
N CYS A 47 -16.92 13.89 -3.39
CA CYS A 47 -17.81 13.12 -4.26
C CYS A 47 -18.42 14.00 -5.35
N LYS A 48 -18.59 13.43 -6.54
CA LYS A 48 -19.47 13.92 -7.61
C LYS A 48 -20.93 13.87 -7.13
N ASP A 49 -21.78 14.76 -7.65
CA ASP A 49 -23.24 14.65 -7.42
C ASP A 49 -23.71 13.27 -7.94
N PRO A 50 -24.37 12.43 -7.10
CA PRO A 50 -24.84 11.11 -7.50
C PRO A 50 -25.74 11.13 -8.75
N LYS A 51 -26.44 12.23 -9.03
CA LYS A 51 -27.27 12.39 -10.23
C LYS A 51 -26.47 12.55 -11.52
N LEU A 52 -25.19 12.90 -11.40
CA LEU A 52 -24.26 13.05 -12.51
C LEU A 52 -23.39 11.81 -12.70
N ALA A 53 -23.47 10.82 -11.80
CA ALA A 53 -22.74 9.57 -11.92
C ALA A 53 -23.31 8.71 -13.06
N THR A 54 -22.43 8.13 -13.88
CA THR A 54 -22.80 7.23 -14.97
C THR A 54 -22.15 5.85 -14.80
N ALA A 55 -22.58 4.85 -15.57
CA ALA A 55 -22.04 3.49 -15.47
C ALA A 55 -20.54 3.45 -15.81
N GLU A 56 -20.10 4.34 -16.69
CA GLU A 56 -18.71 4.48 -17.12
C GLU A 56 -17.80 4.98 -15.99
N ASP A 57 -18.34 5.71 -15.02
CA ASP A 57 -17.58 6.13 -13.83
C ASP A 57 -17.13 4.92 -12.98
N PHE A 58 -17.77 3.75 -13.12
CA PHE A 58 -17.46 2.52 -12.38
C PHE A 58 -16.73 1.45 -13.21
N PHE A 59 -16.27 1.78 -14.42
CA PHE A 59 -15.65 0.81 -15.32
C PHE A 59 -14.15 1.10 -15.52
N LEU A 60 -13.31 0.09 -15.32
CA LEU A 60 -11.87 0.15 -15.60
C LEU A 60 -11.47 -0.85 -16.69
N SER A 61 -10.91 -0.33 -17.77
CA SER A 61 -10.23 -1.13 -18.78
C SER A 61 -8.72 -1.16 -18.53
N GLY A 62 -8.03 -2.24 -18.91
CA GLY A 62 -6.56 -2.29 -18.88
C GLY A 62 -5.98 -3.28 -17.87
N LEU A 63 -6.75 -3.75 -16.89
CA LEU A 63 -6.35 -4.84 -15.98
C LEU A 63 -6.26 -6.21 -16.67
N ASP A 64 -6.80 -6.30 -17.89
CA ASP A 64 -6.66 -7.43 -18.81
C ASP A 64 -5.31 -7.46 -19.53
N LYS A 65 -4.50 -6.39 -19.42
CA LYS A 65 -3.22 -6.25 -20.12
C LYS A 65 -2.06 -6.34 -19.12
N PRO A 66 -1.14 -7.30 -19.28
CA PRO A 66 0.06 -7.37 -18.45
C PRO A 66 0.90 -6.10 -18.56
N GLY A 67 1.35 -5.57 -17.42
CA GLY A 67 2.27 -4.44 -17.35
C GLY A 67 3.68 -4.80 -17.87
N ASN A 68 4.48 -3.78 -18.18
CA ASN A 68 5.86 -3.97 -18.66
C ASN A 68 6.81 -4.31 -17.50
N THR A 69 7.35 -5.53 -17.50
CA THR A 69 8.30 -6.05 -16.50
C THR A 69 9.77 -5.86 -16.89
N THR A 70 10.06 -5.13 -17.97
CA THR A 70 11.44 -4.81 -18.40
C THR A 70 12.02 -3.68 -17.53
N ASN A 71 12.23 -3.97 -16.25
CA ASN A 71 12.77 -3.04 -15.26
C ASN A 71 13.64 -3.79 -14.23
N ARG A 72 14.30 -3.04 -13.33
CA ARG A 72 15.24 -3.60 -12.34
C ARG A 72 14.62 -4.69 -11.46
N LEU A 73 13.35 -4.55 -11.10
CA LEU A 73 12.66 -5.46 -10.17
C LEU A 73 11.99 -6.63 -10.90
N GLY A 74 11.79 -6.54 -12.21
CA GLY A 74 11.12 -7.57 -13.00
C GLY A 74 9.62 -7.67 -12.73
N VAL A 75 9.03 -6.69 -12.05
CA VAL A 75 7.61 -6.63 -11.68
C VAL A 75 6.99 -5.31 -12.13
N ASN A 76 5.68 -5.33 -12.38
CA ASN A 76 4.91 -4.13 -12.69
C ASN A 76 3.58 -4.23 -11.97
N GLU A 77 3.26 -3.23 -11.16
CA GLU A 77 2.00 -3.16 -10.43
C GLU A 77 1.07 -2.16 -11.11
N THR A 78 -0.12 -2.62 -11.45
CA THR A 78 -1.21 -1.76 -11.93
C THR A 78 -2.24 -1.67 -10.82
N HIS A 79 -2.26 -0.55 -10.12
CA HIS A 79 -3.18 -0.33 -9.00
C HIS A 79 -4.59 -0.09 -9.53
N ALA A 80 -5.56 -0.80 -8.95
CA ALA A 80 -6.98 -0.53 -9.08
C ALA A 80 -7.57 -0.40 -7.66
N ASN A 81 -8.24 0.71 -7.40
CA ASN A 81 -8.88 1.00 -6.11
C ASN A 81 -10.35 0.52 -6.11
N VAL A 82 -11.04 0.74 -4.99
CA VAL A 82 -12.27 0.03 -4.51
C VAL A 82 -13.50 0.12 -5.45
N GLU A 83 -13.40 0.71 -6.63
CA GLU A 83 -14.54 0.88 -7.52
C GLU A 83 -14.77 -0.26 -8.53
N GLN A 84 -13.85 -1.23 -8.75
CA GLN A 84 -13.75 -1.74 -10.14
C GLN A 84 -13.48 -3.23 -10.45
N ILE A 85 -13.86 -4.24 -9.64
CA ILE A 85 -13.71 -5.66 -10.09
C ILE A 85 -14.88 -6.61 -9.71
N PRO A 86 -15.62 -7.18 -10.70
CA PRO A 86 -16.41 -8.39 -10.52
C PRO A 86 -15.69 -9.64 -11.06
N GLY A 87 -15.75 -10.75 -10.32
CA GLY A 87 -15.48 -12.09 -10.85
C GLY A 87 -14.57 -12.97 -9.98
N GLN A 88 -15.15 -13.99 -9.35
CA GLN A 88 -14.43 -15.00 -8.55
C GLN A 88 -14.29 -16.28 -9.40
N HIS A 89 -13.05 -16.67 -9.71
CA HIS A 89 -12.69 -17.97 -10.30
C HIS A 89 -11.95 -18.82 -9.25
N PRO A 90 -11.96 -20.17 -9.29
CA PRO A 90 -11.31 -20.99 -8.28
C PRO A 90 -9.79 -20.92 -8.45
N TRP A 91 -9.16 -20.01 -7.70
CA TRP A 91 -7.71 -19.85 -7.61
C TRP A 91 -7.24 -20.13 -6.18
N HIS A 92 -5.95 -20.42 -6.03
CA HIS A 92 -5.30 -20.42 -4.73
C HIS A 92 -5.23 -18.97 -4.20
N VAL A 93 -5.72 -18.76 -2.99
CA VAL A 93 -5.76 -17.45 -2.33
C VAL A 93 -4.79 -17.46 -1.15
N PHE A 94 -4.04 -16.38 -1.01
CA PHE A 94 -3.24 -16.10 0.17
C PHE A 94 -3.72 -14.78 0.78
N VAL A 95 -3.70 -14.69 2.11
CA VAL A 95 -4.13 -13.49 2.84
C VAL A 95 -2.96 -12.98 3.66
N PHE A 96 -2.60 -11.72 3.47
CA PHE A 96 -1.61 -11.02 4.27
C PHE A 96 -2.32 -10.13 5.30
N PRO A 97 -2.10 -10.33 6.61
CA PRO A 97 -2.56 -9.40 7.62
C PRO A 97 -2.01 -7.98 7.40
N ILE A 98 -2.80 -6.98 7.78
CA ILE A 98 -2.46 -5.55 7.59
C ILE A 98 -1.13 -5.22 8.27
N GLY A 99 -0.25 -4.53 7.54
CA GLY A 99 1.04 -4.06 8.04
C GLY A 99 2.15 -5.13 8.07
N LEU A 100 1.87 -6.37 7.68
CA LEU A 100 2.90 -7.40 7.59
C LEU A 100 3.67 -7.33 6.27
N ILE A 101 4.98 -7.46 6.40
CA ILE A 101 5.91 -7.57 5.28
C ILE A 101 5.59 -8.86 4.51
N HIS A 102 5.43 -8.74 3.21
CA HIS A 102 5.24 -9.85 2.29
C HIS A 102 6.03 -9.61 1.00
N PHE A 103 6.26 -10.66 0.22
CA PHE A 103 6.98 -10.59 -1.04
C PHE A 103 6.48 -11.67 -2.00
N HIS A 104 6.59 -11.40 -3.29
CA HIS A 104 6.29 -12.34 -4.36
C HIS A 104 7.53 -12.56 -5.21
N VAL A 105 7.79 -13.81 -5.61
CA VAL A 105 8.88 -14.17 -6.51
C VAL A 105 8.34 -15.14 -7.55
N ASN A 106 8.55 -14.83 -8.83
CA ASN A 106 8.27 -15.76 -9.91
C ASN A 106 9.41 -16.77 -10.05
N ILE A 107 9.17 -18.02 -9.67
CA ILE A 107 10.12 -19.14 -9.81
C ILE A 107 9.94 -19.86 -11.16
N GLY A 108 8.84 -19.59 -11.86
CA GLY A 108 8.54 -20.20 -13.16
C GLY A 108 9.34 -19.58 -14.31
N ASN A 109 9.35 -20.28 -15.45
CA ASN A 109 10.04 -19.83 -16.66
C ASN A 109 9.15 -18.95 -17.58
N THR A 110 7.91 -18.66 -17.15
CA THR A 110 6.93 -17.86 -17.89
C THR A 110 6.49 -16.67 -17.05
N SER A 111 6.02 -15.60 -17.68
CA SER A 111 5.40 -14.48 -16.97
C SER A 111 4.24 -14.94 -16.08
N ALA A 112 4.13 -14.36 -14.90
CA ALA A 112 3.06 -14.62 -13.94
C ALA A 112 2.27 -13.33 -13.69
N VAL A 113 0.97 -13.47 -13.44
CA VAL A 113 0.05 -12.37 -13.09
C VAL A 113 -0.66 -12.75 -11.80
N ALA A 114 -0.76 -11.79 -10.88
CA ALA A 114 -1.49 -11.94 -9.64
C ALA A 114 -2.44 -10.75 -9.47
N TYR A 115 -3.60 -11.00 -8.88
CA TYR A 115 -4.58 -9.99 -8.51
C TYR A 115 -4.65 -9.91 -6.98
N SER A 116 -4.51 -8.71 -6.44
CA SER A 116 -4.55 -8.46 -4.99
C SER A 116 -5.73 -7.54 -4.68
N GLY A 117 -6.62 -7.99 -3.79
CA GLY A 117 -7.68 -7.16 -3.22
C GLY A 117 -7.26 -6.62 -1.87
N LEU A 118 -7.43 -5.32 -1.65
CA LEU A 118 -7.13 -4.65 -0.38
C LEU A 118 -8.42 -4.05 0.19
N ASN A 119 -8.54 -4.03 1.51
CA ASN A 119 -9.70 -3.52 2.22
C ASN A 119 -9.60 -2.02 2.54
N SER A 120 -8.82 -1.27 1.75
CA SER A 120 -8.75 0.19 1.81
C SER A 120 -8.68 0.79 0.41
N GLN A 121 -9.29 1.95 0.23
CA GLN A 121 -9.27 2.81 -0.94
C GLN A 121 -7.89 3.45 -1.18
N PHE A 122 -7.10 3.61 -0.11
CA PHE A 122 -5.73 4.11 -0.15
C PHE A 122 -4.85 3.25 0.75
N PRO A 123 -4.59 1.98 0.36
CA PRO A 123 -3.86 1.06 1.21
C PRO A 123 -2.39 1.48 1.42
N GLY A 124 -1.87 2.32 0.52
CA GLY A 124 -0.46 2.69 0.48
C GLY A 124 0.41 1.53 0.02
N GLU A 125 1.59 1.86 -0.49
CA GLU A 125 2.62 0.88 -0.85
C GLU A 125 3.93 1.36 -0.24
N ILE A 126 4.64 0.47 0.44
CA ILE A 126 5.94 0.76 1.04
C ILE A 126 6.94 -0.27 0.53
N THR A 127 7.65 0.09 -0.54
CA THR A 127 8.79 -0.69 -1.00
C THR A 127 9.95 -0.47 -0.04
N ILE A 128 10.14 -1.45 0.85
CA ILE A 128 11.05 -1.36 2.00
C ILE A 128 12.46 -0.94 1.59
N ALA A 129 13.02 -1.54 0.54
CA ALA A 129 14.37 -1.23 0.09
C ALA A 129 14.50 0.22 -0.40
N ASP A 130 13.52 0.72 -1.15
CA ASP A 130 13.50 2.10 -1.63
C ASP A 130 13.26 3.08 -0.45
N THR A 131 12.44 2.71 0.54
CA THR A 131 12.17 3.55 1.72
C THR A 131 13.36 3.62 2.68
N ILE A 132 14.17 2.56 2.77
CA ILE A 132 15.32 2.51 3.69
C ILE A 132 16.59 3.07 3.02
N PHE A 133 16.88 2.64 1.80
CA PHE A 133 18.13 2.98 1.10
C PHE A 133 17.97 4.05 0.02
N GLY A 134 16.73 4.31 -0.44
CA GLY A 134 16.40 5.34 -1.43
C GLY A 134 15.69 6.58 -0.86
N ALA A 135 15.61 6.72 0.46
CA ALA A 135 14.95 7.85 1.13
C ALA A 135 15.55 9.21 0.75
N HIS A 136 14.70 10.23 0.69
CA HIS A 136 15.09 11.62 0.47
C HIS A 136 14.52 12.53 1.57
N PRO A 137 15.36 13.17 2.42
CA PRO A 137 16.82 13.04 2.48
C PRO A 137 17.28 11.64 2.94
N ARG A 138 18.51 11.25 2.57
CA ARG A 138 19.06 9.93 2.91
C ARG A 138 19.16 9.76 4.44
N ILE A 139 18.88 8.55 4.91
CA ILE A 139 19.13 8.16 6.30
C ILE A 139 20.65 8.12 6.52
N LYS A 140 21.14 8.51 7.70
CA LYS A 140 22.59 8.50 7.96
C LYS A 140 23.16 7.07 7.83
N PRO A 141 24.22 6.85 7.03
CA PRO A 141 24.78 5.52 6.83
C PRO A 141 25.19 4.81 8.12
N ASP A 142 25.75 5.55 9.09
CA ASP A 142 26.17 4.98 10.38
C ASP A 142 24.99 4.45 11.20
N PHE A 143 23.80 5.07 11.07
CA PHE A 143 22.59 4.59 11.74
C PHE A 143 22.12 3.28 11.13
N LEU A 144 22.03 3.22 9.80
CA LEU A 144 21.66 1.99 9.09
C LEU A 144 22.70 0.88 9.30
N ALA A 145 23.99 1.22 9.29
CA ALA A 145 25.09 0.28 9.55
C ALA A 145 24.93 -0.36 10.93
N LYS A 146 24.61 0.44 11.95
CA LYS A 146 24.34 -0.07 13.29
C LYS A 146 23.05 -0.87 13.37
N ALA A 147 21.98 -0.42 12.72
CA ALA A 147 20.67 -1.09 12.75
C ALA A 147 20.71 -2.47 12.07
N PHE A 148 21.37 -2.56 10.91
CA PHE A 148 21.49 -3.78 10.12
C PHE A 148 22.75 -4.59 10.40
N GLN A 149 23.62 -4.11 11.30
CA GLN A 149 24.92 -4.73 11.62
C GLN A 149 25.80 -4.92 10.37
N LEU A 150 25.85 -3.89 9.53
CA LEU A 150 26.61 -3.86 8.28
C LEU A 150 27.78 -2.89 8.37
N ASP A 151 28.77 -3.07 7.49
CA ASP A 151 29.80 -2.05 7.26
C ASP A 151 29.16 -0.80 6.62
N PRO A 152 29.49 0.42 7.09
CA PRO A 152 29.00 1.68 6.48
C PRO A 152 29.24 1.78 4.98
N LYS A 153 30.29 1.15 4.45
CA LYS A 153 30.56 1.06 3.00
C LYS A 153 29.50 0.24 2.28
N VAL A 154 29.08 -0.90 2.85
CA VAL A 154 28.01 -1.72 2.28
C VAL A 154 26.69 -0.96 2.27
N VAL A 155 26.40 -0.22 3.34
CA VAL A 155 25.22 0.65 3.40
C VAL A 155 25.26 1.70 2.30
N LYS A 156 26.39 2.38 2.12
CA LYS A 156 26.55 3.39 1.06
C LYS A 156 26.41 2.78 -0.34
N ASP A 157 26.90 1.56 -0.54
CA ASP A 157 26.72 0.83 -1.79
C ASP A 157 25.24 0.49 -2.05
N LEU A 158 24.49 0.09 -1.02
CA LEU A 158 23.03 -0.09 -1.11
C LEU A 158 22.33 1.24 -1.41
N GLU A 159 22.63 2.30 -0.67
CA GLU A 159 22.07 3.63 -0.92
C GLU A 159 22.35 4.15 -2.34
N ASN A 160 23.50 3.83 -2.93
CA ASN A 160 23.79 4.22 -4.31
C ASN A 160 22.99 3.40 -5.33
N LYS A 161 22.68 2.13 -5.02
CA LYS A 161 21.82 1.30 -5.87
C LYS A 161 20.37 1.76 -5.85
N PHE A 162 19.89 2.26 -4.71
CA PHE A 162 18.48 2.63 -4.50
C PHE A 162 18.21 4.15 -4.58
N GLY A 163 19.21 4.99 -4.33
CA GLY A 163 19.09 6.45 -4.29
C GLY A 163 19.12 7.15 -5.65
N ASN A 164 19.36 6.43 -6.75
CA ASN A 164 19.24 6.95 -8.11
C ASN A 164 17.84 6.66 -8.68
N GLY A 165 16.79 7.00 -7.94
CA GLY A 165 15.42 6.96 -8.43
C GLY A 165 15.19 8.07 -9.45
N ASN A 166 15.54 7.81 -10.71
CA ASN A 166 14.88 8.36 -11.89
C ASN A 166 13.99 7.28 -12.49
#